data_AF-A0A7L4MK34-F1
#
_entry.id   AF-A0A7L4MK34-F1
#
_cell.length_a   1.000
_cell.length_b   1.000
_cell.length_c   1.000
_cell.angle_alpha   90.00
_cell.angle_beta   90.00
_cell.angle_gamma   90.00
#
_symmetry.space_group_name_H-M   'P 1'
#
loop_
_entity.id
_entity.type
_entity.pdbx_description
1 polymer ?
#
loop_
_entity_poly.entity_id
_entity_poly.type
_entity_poly.pdbx_seq_one_letter_code
_entity_poly.pdbx_strand_id
1 'polypeptide(L)'
;MSCWAPGCPALSMCRGLAALPIACLERAKDLKTRLGILLQKPELGHRIGTSSKLQLGSRRRDSSQEVLEWRESFDQLLKSKSGVTAFHTFLKTEFSEENLDFWLACEDFKKTRSKTKLASKANRIFEEFVQSEAPREVNIDHETREITRKNLSGATSACFNEAQAKTRTLMEKDSYPRFLKSASYQDMTRQATSRGISKRSHT
;
A
#
# COMPACT_ATOMS: atom_id res chain seq x y z
N MET A 1 -9.17 68.64 21.91
CA MET A 1 -9.16 68.66 20.43
C MET A 1 -8.10 67.66 19.96
N SER A 2 -8.54 66.77 19.09
CA SER A 2 -7.95 65.55 18.52
C SER A 2 -6.55 65.77 17.89
N CYS A 3 -5.57 64.90 18.17
CA CYS A 3 -5.16 63.70 17.41
C CYS A 3 -4.10 63.97 16.33
N TRP A 4 -2.93 63.31 16.45
CA TRP A 4 -2.39 62.35 15.46
C TRP A 4 -1.10 61.70 16.00
N ALA A 5 -1.02 60.37 15.84
CA ALA A 5 0.15 59.51 15.98
C ALA A 5 0.21 58.67 14.65
N PRO A 6 1.25 57.87 14.32
CA PRO A 6 2.28 57.30 15.19
C PRO A 6 3.71 57.20 14.63
N GLY A 7 4.66 57.00 15.54
CA GLY A 7 6.05 56.65 15.25
C GLY A 7 6.32 55.14 15.41
N CYS A 8 7.30 54.64 14.64
CA CYS A 8 8.07 53.43 14.93
C CYS A 8 9.21 53.76 15.90
N PRO A 9 9.60 52.82 16.77
CA PRO A 9 11.00 52.41 16.73
C PRO A 9 11.24 50.91 16.96
N ALA A 10 12.46 50.53 16.62
CA ALA A 10 13.02 49.19 16.58
C ALA A 10 13.31 48.56 17.96
N LEU A 11 13.41 47.22 17.91
CA LEU A 11 14.27 46.32 18.69
C LEU A 11 14.24 46.37 20.23
N SER A 12 13.76 45.27 20.84
CA SER A 12 14.14 44.89 22.21
C SER A 12 14.01 43.38 22.45
N MET A 13 15.17 42.74 22.58
CA MET A 13 15.56 41.67 23.51
C MET A 13 14.54 40.62 23.98
N CYS A 14 14.92 39.36 23.71
CA CYS A 14 14.47 38.16 24.40
C CYS A 14 14.67 38.25 25.92
N ARG A 15 13.61 37.98 26.70
CA ARG A 15 13.64 37.37 28.05
C ARG A 15 12.22 36.97 28.48
N GLY A 16 12.08 35.76 29.02
CA GLY A 16 11.03 35.43 29.98
C GLY A 16 9.99 34.39 29.56
N LEU A 17 10.38 33.10 29.49
CA LEU A 17 9.45 31.98 29.69
C LEU A 17 9.08 31.88 31.18
N ALA A 18 8.38 32.89 31.68
CA ALA A 18 7.83 32.93 33.03
C ALA A 18 6.35 33.31 32.96
N ALA A 19 5.57 32.49 32.25
CA ALA A 19 4.12 32.57 32.26
C ALA A 19 3.53 31.24 31.74
N LEU A 20 3.68 30.16 32.51
CA LEU A 20 2.89 28.95 32.31
C LEU A 20 2.30 28.46 33.66
N PRO A 21 0.97 28.29 33.76
CA PRO A 21 0.27 27.89 34.99
C PRO A 21 0.68 26.52 35.54
N ILE A 22 0.63 26.39 36.88
CA ILE A 22 1.11 25.26 37.71
C ILE A 22 0.31 23.94 37.53
N ALA A 23 -0.67 23.87 36.62
CA ALA A 23 -1.50 22.68 36.44
C ALA A 23 -1.01 21.68 35.36
N CYS A 24 0.13 21.92 34.71
CA CYS A 24 0.65 21.05 33.63
C CYS A 24 1.89 20.23 33.98
N LEU A 25 2.13 19.95 35.27
CA LEU A 25 3.37 19.30 35.74
C LEU A 25 3.15 17.96 36.46
N GLU A 26 2.21 17.14 36.00
CA GLU A 26 2.12 15.73 36.40
C GLU A 26 1.78 14.78 35.24
N ARG A 27 2.71 14.62 34.27
CA ARG A 27 2.97 13.34 33.56
C ARG A 27 4.13 13.43 32.56
N ALA A 28 5.34 13.62 33.05
CA ALA A 28 6.55 13.37 32.28
C ALA A 28 7.62 12.75 33.17
N LYS A 29 7.44 11.47 33.52
CA LYS A 29 8.52 10.63 34.04
C LYS A 29 8.84 9.60 32.96
N ASP A 30 9.68 9.98 32.01
CA ASP A 30 10.63 9.03 31.44
C ASP A 30 11.85 9.73 30.85
N LEU A 31 12.95 8.99 30.87
CA LEU A 31 14.20 9.20 30.13
C LEU A 31 15.27 10.09 30.75
N LYS A 32 16.03 9.55 31.73
CA LYS A 32 17.48 9.83 31.83
C LYS A 32 18.26 8.85 32.73
N THR A 33 18.89 7.84 32.11
CA THR A 33 20.02 7.11 32.71
C THR A 33 20.91 6.58 31.58
N ARG A 34 21.93 7.35 31.16
CA ARG A 34 23.35 7.35 31.62
C ARG A 34 24.26 6.70 30.56
N LEU A 35 24.85 7.55 29.73
CA LEU A 35 26.01 7.25 28.90
C LEU A 35 27.30 7.32 29.75
N GLY A 36 28.15 6.30 29.61
CA GLY A 36 29.57 6.34 29.98
C GLY A 36 29.99 5.31 31.04
N ILE A 37 30.80 4.30 30.66
CA ILE A 37 32.27 4.34 30.80
C ILE A 37 32.88 3.04 30.24
N LEU A 38 34.09 3.23 29.73
CA LEU A 38 35.00 2.44 28.92
C LEU A 38 35.82 1.39 29.74
N LEU A 39 36.05 0.22 29.12
CA LEU A 39 37.12 -0.79 29.35
C LEU A 39 37.20 -1.58 30.68
N GLN A 40 36.81 -2.86 30.62
CA GLN A 40 37.67 -4.02 30.96
C GLN A 40 37.02 -5.35 30.51
N LYS A 41 37.77 -6.17 29.78
CA LYS A 41 37.47 -7.60 29.49
C LYS A 41 37.71 -8.43 30.75
N PRO A 42 37.00 -9.55 30.98
CA PRO A 42 37.57 -10.82 30.53
C PRO A 42 36.58 -11.80 29.89
N GLU A 43 37.22 -12.73 29.18
CA GLU A 43 36.72 -13.82 28.34
C GLU A 43 35.69 -14.73 28.99
N LEU A 44 34.66 -15.13 28.23
CA LEU A 44 34.13 -16.50 28.21
C LEU A 44 33.29 -16.66 26.92
N GLY A 45 33.78 -17.53 26.04
CA GLY A 45 33.44 -17.53 24.62
C GLY A 45 32.02 -17.93 24.28
N HIS A 46 31.60 -17.57 23.06
CA HIS A 46 30.81 -18.40 22.17
C HIS A 46 30.92 -17.87 20.73
N ARG A 47 30.83 -18.82 19.79
CA ARG A 47 31.31 -18.76 18.40
C ARG A 47 30.68 -17.63 17.57
N ILE A 48 31.52 -16.95 16.78
CA ILE A 48 31.09 -16.07 15.69
C ILE A 48 30.42 -16.92 14.62
N GLY A 49 29.09 -16.90 14.58
CA GLY A 49 28.27 -17.32 13.45
C GLY A 49 27.98 -16.10 12.57
N THR A 50 28.75 -15.94 11.50
CA THR A 50 28.44 -15.00 10.41
C THR A 50 27.13 -15.42 9.74
N SER A 51 26.02 -14.73 10.02
CA SER A 51 24.79 -14.95 9.26
C SER A 51 23.96 -13.68 9.13
N SER A 52 24.43 -12.76 8.27
CA SER A 52 23.62 -11.66 7.75
C SER A 52 23.78 -11.42 6.25
N LYS A 53 24.53 -12.28 5.53
CA LYS A 53 24.83 -12.09 4.10
C LYS A 53 24.05 -13.01 3.14
N LEU A 54 23.29 -13.99 3.65
CA LEU A 54 22.59 -14.99 2.80
C LEU A 54 21.11 -14.67 2.50
N GLN A 55 20.44 -13.79 3.26
CA GLN A 55 19.01 -13.51 3.02
C GLN A 55 18.74 -12.51 1.88
N LEU A 56 19.66 -11.59 1.58
CA LEU A 56 19.46 -10.58 0.55
C LEU A 56 19.55 -11.15 -0.88
N GLY A 57 20.35 -12.21 -1.06
CA GLY A 57 20.54 -12.88 -2.34
C GLY A 57 19.42 -13.85 -2.73
N SER A 58 18.65 -14.33 -1.74
CA SER A 58 17.51 -15.24 -1.96
C SER A 58 16.24 -14.46 -2.37
N ARG A 59 15.87 -13.39 -1.64
CA ARG A 59 14.73 -12.52 -2.00
C ARG A 59 14.84 -11.87 -3.38
N ARG A 60 16.06 -11.50 -3.80
CA ARG A 60 16.27 -10.87 -5.12
C ARG A 60 16.24 -11.86 -6.29
N ARG A 61 16.51 -13.14 -6.02
CA ARG A 61 16.44 -14.21 -7.02
C ARG A 61 14.98 -14.59 -7.29
N ASP A 62 14.22 -14.70 -6.20
CA ASP A 62 12.76 -14.90 -6.20
C ASP A 62 12.04 -13.80 -6.99
N SER A 63 12.35 -12.52 -6.70
CA SER A 63 11.75 -11.36 -7.37
C SER A 63 12.00 -11.29 -8.89
N SER A 64 13.10 -11.87 -9.41
CA SER A 64 13.35 -11.84 -10.87
C SER A 64 12.57 -12.94 -11.60
N GLN A 65 12.41 -14.11 -10.96
CA GLN A 65 11.59 -15.19 -11.50
C GLN A 65 10.09 -14.85 -11.40
N GLU A 66 9.68 -14.26 -10.29
CA GLU A 66 8.32 -13.77 -10.04
C GLU A 66 7.81 -12.85 -11.17
N VAL A 67 8.64 -11.92 -11.66
CA VAL A 67 8.29 -11.01 -12.77
C VAL A 67 7.96 -11.77 -14.05
N LEU A 68 8.66 -12.89 -14.32
CA LEU A 68 8.38 -13.71 -15.50
C LEU A 68 7.08 -14.50 -15.35
N GLU A 69 6.71 -14.88 -14.13
CA GLU A 69 5.47 -15.62 -13.83
C GLU A 69 4.23 -14.75 -14.02
N TRP A 70 4.35 -13.42 -13.94
CA TRP A 70 3.22 -12.50 -14.13
C TRP A 70 2.55 -12.61 -15.49
N ARG A 71 3.26 -13.06 -16.54
CA ARG A 71 2.67 -13.25 -17.88
C ARG A 71 1.90 -14.56 -18.03
N GLU A 72 2.17 -15.53 -17.16
CA GLU A 72 1.63 -16.89 -17.30
C GLU A 72 0.13 -16.91 -17.02
N SER A 73 -0.35 -16.09 -16.08
CA SER A 73 -1.77 -15.79 -15.93
C SER A 73 -2.01 -14.50 -15.14
N PHE A 74 -3.20 -13.92 -15.32
CA PHE A 74 -3.61 -12.76 -14.52
C PHE A 74 -3.66 -13.08 -13.02
N ASP A 75 -3.95 -14.33 -12.64
CA ASP A 75 -3.89 -14.76 -11.25
C ASP A 75 -2.47 -14.72 -10.67
N GLN A 76 -1.43 -15.04 -11.46
CA GLN A 76 -0.05 -14.91 -10.99
C GLN A 76 0.32 -13.46 -10.73
N LEU A 77 -0.11 -12.56 -11.62
CA LEU A 77 0.07 -11.12 -11.43
C LEU A 77 -0.62 -10.63 -10.14
N LEU A 78 -1.88 -11.01 -9.92
CA LEU A 78 -2.68 -10.56 -8.76
C LEU A 78 -2.23 -11.18 -7.43
N LYS A 79 -1.60 -12.36 -7.44
CA LYS A 79 -0.99 -12.98 -6.25
C LYS A 79 0.29 -12.28 -5.81
N SER A 80 1.01 -11.66 -6.75
CA SER A 80 2.26 -10.94 -6.48
C SER A 80 1.98 -9.53 -5.97
N LYS A 81 2.53 -9.18 -4.79
CA LYS A 81 2.45 -7.79 -4.28
C LYS A 81 3.15 -6.80 -5.23
N SER A 82 4.30 -7.21 -5.77
CA SER A 82 5.07 -6.43 -6.74
C SER A 82 4.30 -6.30 -8.06
N GLY A 83 3.65 -7.39 -8.51
CA GLY A 83 2.83 -7.44 -9.70
C GLY A 83 1.62 -6.51 -9.62
N VAL A 84 0.85 -6.60 -8.53
CA VAL A 84 -0.25 -5.68 -8.23
C VAL A 84 0.22 -4.23 -8.23
N THR A 85 1.38 -3.92 -7.62
CA THR A 85 1.91 -2.55 -7.59
C THR A 85 2.27 -2.04 -8.98
N ALA A 86 2.94 -2.87 -9.79
CA ALA A 86 3.30 -2.54 -11.16
C ALA A 86 2.06 -2.35 -12.05
N PHE A 87 1.08 -3.25 -11.93
CA PHE A 87 -0.16 -3.19 -12.69
C PHE A 87 -1.01 -1.98 -12.29
N HIS A 88 -1.13 -1.68 -11.00
CA HIS A 88 -1.81 -0.49 -10.52
C HIS A 88 -1.17 0.80 -11.07
N THR A 89 0.18 0.86 -11.10
CA THR A 89 0.90 1.99 -11.69
C THR A 89 0.60 2.15 -13.17
N PHE A 90 0.51 1.04 -13.91
CA PHE A 90 0.11 1.04 -15.31
C PHE A 90 -1.35 1.50 -15.49
N LEU A 91 -2.30 0.99 -14.71
CA LEU A 91 -3.70 1.40 -14.81
C LEU A 91 -3.90 2.89 -14.55
N LYS A 92 -3.12 3.50 -13.65
CA LYS A 92 -3.12 4.96 -13.46
C LYS A 92 -2.72 5.75 -14.70
N THR A 93 -1.85 5.20 -15.54
CA THR A 93 -1.49 5.84 -16.82
C THR A 93 -2.63 5.77 -17.83
N GLU A 94 -3.58 4.87 -17.61
CA GLU A 94 -4.75 4.65 -18.46
C GLU A 94 -6.06 5.09 -17.79
N PHE A 95 -5.98 5.75 -16.63
CA PHE A 95 -7.13 6.21 -15.83
C PHE A 95 -8.16 5.09 -15.58
N SER A 96 -7.68 3.89 -15.25
CA SER A 96 -8.53 2.70 -15.04
C SER A 96 -8.19 1.92 -13.75
N GLU A 97 -7.52 2.57 -12.80
CA GLU A 97 -7.08 1.95 -11.54
C GLU A 97 -8.22 1.57 -10.59
N GLU A 98 -9.40 2.16 -10.75
CA GLU A 98 -10.60 1.84 -9.97
C GLU A 98 -10.98 0.35 -10.09
N ASN A 99 -10.72 -0.26 -11.24
CA ASN A 99 -11.02 -1.68 -11.45
C ASN A 99 -10.19 -2.59 -10.52
N LEU A 100 -8.91 -2.27 -10.34
CA LEU A 100 -8.02 -3.04 -9.47
C LEU A 100 -8.30 -2.73 -8.00
N ASP A 101 -8.54 -1.46 -7.67
CA ASP A 101 -8.87 -1.06 -6.30
C ASP A 101 -10.17 -1.67 -5.81
N PHE A 102 -11.21 -1.71 -6.65
CA PHE A 102 -12.44 -2.43 -6.37
C PHE A 102 -12.18 -3.92 -6.16
N TRP A 103 -11.39 -4.55 -7.03
CA TRP A 103 -11.05 -5.97 -6.89
C TRP A 103 -10.33 -6.27 -5.57
N LEU A 104 -9.36 -5.42 -5.18
CA LEU A 104 -8.63 -5.54 -3.91
C LEU A 104 -9.54 -5.29 -2.71
N ALA A 105 -10.46 -4.32 -2.79
CA ALA A 105 -11.44 -4.05 -1.75
C ALA A 105 -12.37 -5.26 -1.53
N CYS A 106 -12.75 -5.95 -2.61
CA CYS A 106 -13.52 -7.20 -2.54
C CYS A 106 -12.73 -8.34 -1.87
N GLU A 107 -11.45 -8.51 -2.19
CA GLU A 107 -10.59 -9.52 -1.54
C GLU A 107 -10.41 -9.25 -0.04
N ASP A 108 -10.26 -7.99 0.34
CA ASP A 108 -10.20 -7.60 1.76
C ASP A 108 -11.57 -7.72 2.44
N PHE A 109 -12.67 -7.48 1.71
CA PHE A 109 -14.02 -7.66 2.22
C PHE A 109 -14.30 -9.13 2.57
N LYS A 110 -13.94 -10.08 1.71
CA LYS A 110 -14.10 -11.53 1.95
C LYS A 110 -13.40 -12.04 3.20
N LYS A 111 -12.32 -11.37 3.63
CA LYS A 111 -11.55 -11.73 4.84
C LYS A 111 -12.20 -11.24 6.13
N THR A 112 -13.22 -10.38 6.04
CA THR A 112 -13.88 -9.77 7.20
C THR A 112 -14.78 -10.77 7.92
N ARG A 113 -14.54 -11.00 9.21
CA ARG A 113 -15.31 -11.96 10.04
C ARG A 113 -16.41 -11.33 10.87
N SER A 114 -16.26 -10.06 11.26
CA SER A 114 -17.26 -9.35 12.08
C SER A 114 -18.44 -8.92 11.22
N LYS A 115 -19.66 -9.35 11.58
CA LYS A 115 -20.90 -8.98 10.86
C LYS A 115 -21.11 -7.47 10.77
N THR A 116 -20.86 -6.73 11.85
CA THR A 116 -20.99 -5.26 11.87
C THR A 116 -19.97 -4.58 10.95
N LYS A 117 -18.72 -5.06 10.95
CA LYS A 117 -17.68 -4.56 10.02
C LYS A 117 -18.00 -4.93 8.57
N LEU A 118 -18.60 -6.10 8.35
CA LEU A 118 -18.98 -6.57 7.02
C LEU A 118 -20.04 -5.65 6.41
N ALA A 119 -21.12 -5.36 7.14
CA ALA A 119 -22.19 -4.48 6.65
C ALA A 119 -21.67 -3.06 6.33
N SER A 120 -20.91 -2.45 7.26
CA SER A 120 -20.33 -1.11 7.05
C SER A 120 -19.37 -1.06 5.85
N LYS A 121 -18.53 -2.09 5.69
CA LYS A 121 -17.61 -2.19 4.56
C LYS A 121 -18.34 -2.45 3.23
N ALA A 122 -19.42 -3.23 3.24
CA ALA A 122 -20.24 -3.45 2.06
C ALA A 122 -20.83 -2.13 1.55
N ASN A 123 -21.42 -1.32 2.43
CA ASN A 123 -21.96 -0.01 2.04
C ASN A 123 -20.87 0.90 1.48
N ARG A 124 -19.70 0.98 2.13
CA ARG A 124 -18.58 1.78 1.63
C ARG A 124 -18.11 1.35 0.24
N ILE A 125 -17.92 0.05 0.02
CA ILE A 125 -17.50 -0.46 -1.30
C ILE A 125 -18.57 -0.15 -2.35
N PHE A 126 -19.84 -0.27 -1.99
CA PHE A 126 -20.93 0.03 -2.90
C PHE A 126 -20.96 1.51 -3.28
N GLU A 127 -20.92 2.42 -2.32
CA GLU A 127 -20.93 3.88 -2.54
C GLU A 127 -19.69 4.36 -3.31
N GLU A 128 -18.53 3.74 -3.11
CA GLU A 128 -17.27 4.15 -3.74
C GLU A 128 -17.13 3.63 -5.18
N PHE A 129 -17.61 2.42 -5.47
CA PHE A 129 -17.31 1.72 -6.74
C PHE A 129 -18.53 1.23 -7.54
N VAL A 130 -19.69 1.00 -6.92
CA VAL A 130 -20.80 0.25 -7.57
C VAL A 130 -22.03 1.12 -7.79
N GLN A 131 -22.30 2.07 -6.90
CA GLN A 131 -23.42 2.98 -7.00
C GLN A 131 -23.35 3.75 -8.32
N SER A 132 -24.52 4.07 -8.88
CA SER A 132 -24.57 4.96 -10.04
C SER A 132 -23.96 6.30 -9.68
N GLU A 133 -23.09 6.81 -10.55
CA GLU A 133 -22.34 8.05 -10.35
C GLU A 133 -21.40 8.01 -9.15
N ALA A 134 -20.98 6.80 -8.74
CA ALA A 134 -19.94 6.65 -7.73
C ALA A 134 -18.64 7.33 -8.19
N PRO A 135 -17.88 7.95 -7.27
CA PRO A 135 -16.67 8.69 -7.63
C PRO A 135 -15.61 7.83 -8.33
N ARG A 136 -15.66 6.51 -8.13
CA ARG A 136 -14.77 5.52 -8.75
C ARG A 136 -15.58 4.36 -9.33
N GLU A 137 -16.71 4.67 -9.97
CA GLU A 137 -17.64 3.69 -10.53
C GLU A 137 -16.93 2.70 -11.48
N VAL A 138 -17.05 1.40 -11.21
CA VAL A 138 -16.54 0.34 -12.10
C VAL A 138 -17.51 0.04 -13.24
N ASN A 139 -16.98 -0.32 -14.40
CA ASN A 139 -17.78 -0.64 -15.58
C ASN A 139 -18.45 -2.02 -15.48
N ILE A 140 -19.64 -2.06 -14.88
CA ILE A 140 -20.49 -3.26 -14.77
C ILE A 140 -21.91 -2.97 -15.28
N ASP A 141 -22.57 -4.01 -15.79
CA ASP A 141 -23.95 -3.92 -16.28
C ASP A 141 -24.96 -3.62 -15.15
N HIS A 142 -26.12 -3.08 -15.55
CA HIS A 142 -27.19 -2.68 -14.64
C HIS A 142 -27.67 -3.86 -13.78
N GLU A 143 -27.83 -5.05 -14.36
CA GLU A 143 -28.27 -6.24 -13.63
C GLU A 143 -27.32 -6.59 -12.48
N THR A 144 -26.01 -6.63 -12.76
CA THR A 144 -24.98 -6.89 -11.75
C THR A 144 -25.01 -5.86 -10.61
N ARG A 145 -25.25 -4.58 -10.94
CA ARG A 145 -25.39 -3.50 -9.97
C ARG A 145 -26.62 -3.68 -9.08
N GLU A 146 -27.76 -4.02 -9.67
CA GLU A 146 -29.00 -4.30 -8.94
C GLU A 146 -28.85 -5.47 -7.97
N ILE A 147 -28.23 -6.56 -8.42
CA ILE A 147 -27.95 -7.75 -7.60
C ILE A 147 -27.06 -7.35 -6.41
N THR A 148 -25.99 -6.60 -6.67
CA THR A 148 -25.08 -6.14 -5.62
C THR A 148 -25.79 -5.28 -4.58
N ARG A 149 -26.69 -4.38 -5.00
CA ARG A 149 -27.48 -3.56 -4.07
C ARG A 149 -28.40 -4.39 -3.18
N LYS A 150 -29.09 -5.38 -3.75
CA LYS A 150 -29.96 -6.29 -2.99
C LYS A 150 -29.18 -7.05 -1.91
N ASN A 151 -27.95 -7.47 -2.24
CA ASN A 151 -27.07 -8.19 -1.33
C ASN A 151 -26.63 -7.36 -0.10
N LEU A 152 -26.69 -6.03 -0.14
CA LEU A 152 -26.28 -5.17 0.98
C LEU A 152 -27.11 -5.41 2.26
N SER A 153 -28.41 -5.67 2.11
CA SER A 153 -29.35 -5.88 3.22
C SER A 153 -29.02 -7.10 4.10
N GLY A 154 -28.28 -8.07 3.53
CA GLY A 154 -27.82 -9.28 4.20
C GLY A 154 -26.39 -9.60 3.80
N ALA A 155 -25.51 -8.59 3.79
CA ALA A 155 -24.17 -8.71 3.25
C ALA A 155 -23.44 -9.95 3.80
N THR A 156 -23.05 -10.85 2.89
CA THR A 156 -22.18 -11.99 3.15
C THR A 156 -20.85 -11.78 2.43
N SER A 157 -19.86 -12.66 2.64
CA SER A 157 -18.61 -12.63 1.86
C SER A 157 -18.82 -12.74 0.34
N ALA A 158 -20.01 -13.19 -0.11
CA ALA A 158 -20.35 -13.32 -1.53
C ALA A 158 -21.00 -12.05 -2.14
N CYS A 159 -21.20 -10.98 -1.35
CA CYS A 159 -21.96 -9.78 -1.75
C CYS A 159 -21.53 -9.18 -3.10
N PHE A 160 -20.23 -9.22 -3.41
CA PHE A 160 -19.63 -8.62 -4.61
C PHE A 160 -19.11 -9.64 -5.63
N ASN A 161 -19.38 -10.94 -5.47
CA ASN A 161 -18.75 -11.97 -6.30
C ASN A 161 -18.95 -11.75 -7.80
N GLU A 162 -20.17 -11.39 -8.20
CA GLU A 162 -20.50 -11.17 -9.61
C GLU A 162 -19.84 -9.90 -10.16
N ALA A 163 -20.00 -8.78 -9.47
CA ALA A 163 -19.35 -7.51 -9.84
C ALA A 163 -17.82 -7.65 -9.90
N GLN A 164 -17.21 -8.33 -8.93
CA GLN A 164 -15.78 -8.59 -8.91
C GLN A 164 -15.34 -9.48 -10.07
N ALA A 165 -16.11 -10.52 -10.42
CA ALA A 165 -15.80 -11.38 -11.56
C ALA A 165 -15.86 -10.64 -12.90
N LYS A 166 -16.86 -9.76 -13.08
CA LYS A 166 -16.99 -8.89 -14.26
C LYS A 166 -15.80 -7.94 -14.37
N THR A 167 -15.45 -7.27 -13.28
CA THR A 167 -14.32 -6.33 -13.23
C THR A 167 -12.98 -7.04 -13.44
N ARG A 168 -12.78 -8.23 -12.85
CA ARG A 168 -11.59 -9.07 -13.11
C ARG A 168 -11.48 -9.42 -14.59
N THR A 169 -12.59 -9.84 -15.21
CA THR A 169 -12.65 -10.20 -16.63
C THR A 169 -12.34 -9.01 -17.53
N LEU A 170 -12.83 -7.81 -17.18
CA LEU A 170 -12.54 -6.57 -17.89
C LEU A 170 -11.02 -6.32 -17.91
N MET A 171 -10.38 -6.29 -16.74
CA MET A 171 -8.93 -6.09 -16.64
C MET A 171 -8.14 -7.18 -17.36
N GLU A 172 -8.52 -8.45 -17.20
CA GLU A 172 -7.84 -9.60 -17.80
C GLU A 172 -7.88 -9.59 -19.33
N LYS A 173 -8.98 -9.12 -19.92
CA LYS A 173 -9.17 -9.10 -21.38
C LYS A 173 -8.67 -7.82 -22.05
N ASP A 174 -8.60 -6.71 -21.32
CA ASP A 174 -8.26 -5.41 -21.88
C ASP A 174 -6.90 -4.88 -21.39
N SER A 175 -6.82 -4.47 -20.13
CA SER A 175 -5.63 -3.76 -19.61
C SER A 175 -4.45 -4.68 -19.35
N TYR A 176 -4.67 -5.94 -18.96
CA TYR A 176 -3.61 -6.91 -18.68
C TYR A 176 -2.76 -7.27 -19.91
N PRO A 177 -3.33 -7.61 -21.09
CA PRO A 177 -2.54 -7.82 -22.30
C PRO A 177 -1.75 -6.59 -22.73
N ARG A 178 -2.27 -5.38 -22.48
CA ARG A 178 -1.58 -4.11 -22.75
C ARG A 178 -0.45 -3.86 -21.75
N PHE A 179 -0.66 -4.14 -20.47
CA PHE A 179 0.38 -4.12 -19.44
C PHE A 179 1.56 -5.01 -19.80
N LEU A 180 1.32 -6.24 -20.26
CA LEU A 180 2.39 -7.16 -20.67
C LEU A 180 3.18 -6.67 -21.90
N LYS A 181 2.62 -5.76 -22.70
CA LYS A 181 3.29 -5.12 -23.84
C LYS A 181 3.91 -3.76 -23.49
N SER A 182 3.61 -3.22 -22.32
CA SER A 182 4.10 -1.91 -21.88
C SER A 182 5.62 -1.88 -21.74
N ALA A 183 6.22 -0.72 -22.02
CA ALA A 183 7.66 -0.53 -21.90
C ALA A 183 8.18 -0.87 -20.49
N SER A 184 7.44 -0.46 -19.46
CA SER A 184 7.80 -0.69 -18.06
C SER A 184 7.90 -2.19 -17.73
N TYR A 185 6.94 -3.01 -18.16
CA TYR A 185 6.99 -4.45 -17.96
C TYR A 185 8.09 -5.12 -18.79
N GLN A 186 8.27 -4.69 -20.04
CA GLN A 186 9.33 -5.19 -20.91
C GLN A 186 10.74 -4.88 -20.36
N ASP A 187 10.93 -3.72 -19.71
CA ASP A 187 12.17 -3.39 -19.02
C ASP A 187 12.42 -4.28 -17.80
N MET A 188 11.39 -4.54 -16.99
CA MET A 188 11.50 -5.42 -15.82
C MET A 188 11.87 -6.85 -16.23
N THR A 189 11.24 -7.38 -17.27
CA THR A 189 11.54 -8.72 -17.80
C THR A 189 12.96 -8.81 -18.39
N ARG A 190 13.43 -7.81 -19.13
CA ARG A 190 14.84 -7.73 -19.60
C ARG A 190 15.85 -7.73 -18.46
N GLN A 191 15.57 -6.97 -17.39
CA GLN A 191 16.42 -6.95 -16.20
C GLN A 191 16.40 -8.29 -15.46
N ALA A 192 15.26 -8.97 -15.41
CA ALA A 192 15.15 -10.29 -14.81
C ALA A 192 15.96 -11.35 -15.58
N THR A 193 15.90 -11.36 -16.92
CA THR A 193 16.59 -12.35 -17.75
C THR A 193 18.10 -12.14 -17.81
N SER A 194 18.57 -10.89 -17.93
CA SER A 194 20.01 -10.57 -17.93
C SER A 194 20.73 -10.98 -16.63
N ARG A 195 20.02 -10.87 -15.50
CA ARG A 195 20.50 -11.34 -14.18
C ARG A 195 20.54 -12.86 -14.05
N GLY A 196 19.72 -13.58 -14.82
CA GLY A 196 19.75 -15.04 -14.92
C GLY A 196 20.94 -15.56 -15.75
N ILE A 197 21.26 -14.88 -16.85
CA ILE A 197 22.32 -15.28 -17.79
C ILE A 197 23.72 -15.04 -17.21
N SER A 198 23.95 -13.90 -16.54
CA SER A 198 25.27 -13.56 -15.95
C SER A 198 25.76 -14.53 -14.86
N LYS A 199 24.92 -15.46 -14.40
CA LYS A 199 25.27 -16.46 -13.37
C LYS A 199 25.47 -17.88 -13.91
N ARG A 200 25.11 -18.17 -15.17
CA ARG A 200 25.35 -19.48 -15.79
C ARG A 200 26.77 -19.63 -16.36
N SER A 201 27.50 -18.53 -16.49
CA SER A 201 28.85 -18.45 -17.02
C SER A 201 29.95 -18.48 -15.94
N HIS A 202 29.62 -18.84 -14.70
CA HIS A 202 30.56 -18.96 -13.56
C HIS A 202 30.46 -20.34 -12.87
N THR A 203 30.23 -21.39 -13.65
CA THR A 203 30.35 -22.81 -13.26
C THR A 203 31.06 -23.53 -14.38
#